data_AF-A0A944BTH3-F1
#
_entry.id   AF-A0A944BTH3-F1
#
_cell.length_a   1.000
_cell.length_b   1.000
_cell.length_c   1.000
_cell.angle_alpha   90.00
_cell.angle_beta   90.00
_cell.angle_gamma   90.00
#
_symmetry.space_group_name_H-M   'P 1'
#
loop_
_entity.id
_entity.type
_entity.pdbx_description
1 polymer ?
#
loop_
_entity_poly.entity_id
_entity_poly.type
_entity_poly.pdbx_seq_one_letter_code
_entity_poly.pdbx_strand_id
1 'polypeptide(L)'
;MTKKKVAFICVHNSCRSQIAEALGKHLRGEEFDFYSAGTETKPQINQDAVRMMKQIYGIDMKETQYSKTFDKIPAPDIAISMGCDVGCPYIGRAFDDNWGLQDPTGQSDEVFIEVIKEIENRISQL
;
A
#
# COMPACT_ATOMS: atom_id res chain seq x y z
N MET A 1 -9.84 13.66 18.39
CA MET A 1 -8.43 13.19 18.48
C MET A 1 -7.88 13.09 17.06
N THR A 2 -6.58 13.27 16.87
CA THR A 2 -5.95 13.08 15.55
C THR A 2 -5.83 11.59 15.24
N LYS A 3 -6.26 11.15 14.05
CA LYS A 3 -6.11 9.76 13.59
C LYS A 3 -4.63 9.39 13.52
N LYS A 4 -4.29 8.14 13.84
CA LYS A 4 -2.92 7.63 13.68
C LYS A 4 -2.64 7.46 12.18
N LYS A 5 -1.42 7.79 11.76
CA LYS A 5 -0.99 7.68 10.36
C LYS A 5 -0.30 6.34 10.11
N VAL A 6 -0.79 5.57 9.15
CA VAL A 6 -0.23 4.28 8.74
C VAL A 6 0.40 4.44 7.35
N ALA A 7 1.67 4.05 7.20
CA ALA A 7 2.38 4.10 5.92
C ALA A 7 2.79 2.70 5.44
N PHE A 8 2.35 2.34 4.24
CA PHE A 8 2.76 1.11 3.55
C PHE A 8 3.92 1.39 2.60
N ILE A 9 5.06 0.73 2.81
CA ILE A 9 6.29 0.99 2.07
C ILE A 9 6.64 -0.20 1.18
N CYS A 10 6.84 0.06 -0.11
CA CYS A 10 7.43 -0.91 -1.03
C CYS A 10 8.57 -0.27 -1.85
N VAL A 11 9.14 -0.98 -2.83
CA VAL A 11 10.22 -0.41 -3.66
C VAL A 11 9.68 0.73 -4.54
N HIS A 12 8.72 0.44 -5.43
CA HIS A 12 8.33 1.37 -6.51
C HIS A 12 7.04 2.16 -6.28
N ASN A 13 6.37 1.95 -5.14
CA ASN A 13 5.05 2.48 -4.83
C ASN A 13 4.03 2.35 -5.98
N SER A 14 3.98 1.18 -6.61
CA SER A 14 3.18 0.96 -7.83
C SER A 14 2.08 -0.07 -7.67
N CYS A 15 2.22 -1.07 -6.78
CA CYS A 15 1.25 -2.19 -6.69
C CYS A 15 0.76 -2.44 -5.26
N ARG A 16 1.38 -3.38 -4.52
CA ARG A 16 0.98 -3.82 -3.17
C ARG A 16 0.68 -2.66 -2.21
N SER A 17 1.59 -1.69 -2.11
CA SER A 17 1.41 -0.55 -1.21
C SER A 17 0.26 0.39 -1.62
N GLN A 18 0.00 0.51 -2.93
CA GLN A 18 -1.11 1.34 -3.46
C GLN A 18 -2.46 0.69 -3.16
N ILE A 19 -2.54 -0.64 -3.32
CA ILE A 19 -3.70 -1.46 -2.93
C ILE A 19 -3.98 -1.29 -1.44
N ALA A 20 -2.94 -1.38 -0.60
CA ALA A 20 -3.07 -1.24 0.85
C ALA A 20 -3.52 0.17 1.29
N GLU A 21 -3.00 1.25 0.66
CA GLU A 21 -3.49 2.61 0.92
C GLU A 21 -4.97 2.74 0.59
N ALA A 22 -5.40 2.21 -0.56
CA ALA A 22 -6.77 2.31 -1.04
C ALA A 22 -7.75 1.53 -0.16
N LEU A 23 -7.43 0.27 0.15
CA LEU A 23 -8.23 -0.55 1.05
C LEU A 23 -8.26 0.01 2.47
N GLY A 24 -7.14 0.55 2.97
CA GLY A 24 -7.08 1.15 4.30
C GLY A 24 -8.06 2.31 4.42
N LYS A 25 -8.00 3.24 3.45
CA LYS A 25 -8.94 4.37 3.39
C LYS A 25 -10.39 3.90 3.28
N HIS A 26 -10.66 2.89 2.45
CA HIS A 26 -12.01 2.38 2.21
C HIS A 26 -12.61 1.70 3.44
N LEU A 27 -11.83 0.86 4.13
CA LEU A 27 -12.33 0.00 5.21
C LEU A 27 -12.25 0.68 6.58
N ARG A 28 -11.20 1.48 6.82
CA ARG A 28 -10.85 2.00 8.16
C ARG A 28 -10.41 3.45 8.16
N GLY A 29 -10.76 4.22 7.12
CA GLY A 29 -10.44 5.63 7.01
C GLY A 29 -11.00 6.50 8.14
N GLU A 30 -11.98 6.01 8.91
CA GLU A 30 -12.49 6.70 10.11
C GLU A 30 -11.61 6.53 11.35
N GLU A 31 -10.74 5.53 11.38
CA GLU A 31 -9.86 5.24 12.52
C GLU A 31 -8.42 5.71 12.27
N PHE A 32 -7.95 5.61 11.03
CA PHE A 32 -6.56 5.89 10.63
C PHE A 32 -6.48 6.75 9.37
N ASP A 33 -5.37 7.47 9.24
CA ASP A 33 -4.98 8.10 7.97
C ASP A 33 -3.96 7.20 7.26
N PHE A 34 -4.33 6.68 6.09
CA PHE A 34 -3.48 5.74 5.35
C PHE A 34 -2.71 6.43 4.23
N TYR A 35 -1.44 6.07 4.13
CA TYR A 35 -0.49 6.53 3.13
C TYR A 35 0.31 5.34 2.57
N SER A 36 0.88 5.51 1.40
CA SER A 36 1.89 4.61 0.86
C SER A 36 3.04 5.39 0.26
N ALA A 37 4.21 4.77 0.23
CA ALA A 37 5.38 5.35 -0.42
C ALA A 37 6.33 4.28 -0.93
N GLY A 38 7.30 4.75 -1.70
CA GLY A 38 8.35 3.97 -2.35
C GLY A 38 9.73 4.45 -1.96
N THR A 39 10.70 3.56 -2.07
CA THR A 39 12.13 3.92 -2.10
C THR A 39 12.46 4.59 -3.42
N GLU A 40 11.81 4.11 -4.47
CA GLU A 40 11.80 4.59 -5.84
C GLU A 40 10.35 4.70 -6.32
N THR A 41 10.15 5.23 -7.52
CA THR A 41 8.81 5.36 -8.12
C THR A 41 8.79 4.81 -9.52
N LYS A 42 7.65 4.23 -9.93
CA LYS A 42 7.31 4.11 -11.34
C LYS A 42 6.47 5.32 -11.80
N PRO A 43 6.43 5.62 -13.12
CA PRO A 43 5.64 6.75 -13.64
C PRO A 43 4.13 6.64 -13.35
N GLN A 44 3.64 5.42 -13.13
CA GLN A 44 2.23 5.15 -12.88
C GLN A 44 2.04 3.99 -11.90
N ILE A 45 0.88 4.02 -11.24
CA ILE A 45 0.34 2.88 -10.50
C ILE A 45 0.18 1.71 -11.48
N ASN A 46 0.45 0.50 -11.01
CA ASN A 46 0.26 -0.74 -11.76
C ASN A 46 -1.19 -0.80 -12.28
N GLN A 47 -1.36 -0.94 -13.59
CA GLN A 47 -2.68 -0.86 -14.22
C GLN A 47 -3.55 -2.08 -13.90
N ASP A 48 -2.96 -3.24 -13.67
CA ASP A 48 -3.70 -4.42 -13.19
C ASP A 48 -4.19 -4.19 -11.77
N ALA A 49 -3.36 -3.63 -10.89
CA ALA A 49 -3.81 -3.25 -9.54
C ALA A 49 -5.00 -2.28 -9.59
N VAL A 50 -4.94 -1.24 -10.44
CA VAL A 50 -6.05 -0.29 -10.64
C VAL A 50 -7.29 -1.00 -11.16
N ARG A 51 -7.15 -1.84 -12.18
CA ARG A 51 -8.26 -2.59 -12.78
C ARG A 51 -8.93 -3.50 -11.75
N MET A 52 -8.15 -4.27 -10.99
CA MET A 52 -8.65 -5.22 -9.99
C MET A 52 -9.35 -4.50 -8.83
N MET A 53 -8.77 -3.41 -8.31
CA MET A 53 -9.40 -2.61 -7.26
C MET A 53 -10.74 -1.99 -7.71
N LYS A 54 -10.80 -1.53 -8.96
CA LYS A 54 -12.04 -1.00 -9.55
C LYS A 54 -13.08 -2.09 -9.76
N GLN A 55 -12.68 -3.28 -10.20
CA GLN A 55 -13.58 -4.42 -10.41
C GLN A 55 -14.15 -4.99 -9.11
N ILE A 56 -13.32 -5.14 -8.08
CA ILE A 56 -13.71 -5.82 -6.83
C ILE A 56 -14.42 -4.87 -5.87
N TYR A 57 -13.89 -3.65 -5.68
CA TYR A 57 -14.39 -2.69 -4.67
C TYR A 57 -14.98 -1.41 -5.26
N GLY A 58 -14.95 -1.24 -6.59
CA GLY A 58 -15.37 0.03 -7.21
C GLY A 58 -14.41 1.19 -6.96
N ILE A 59 -13.18 0.92 -6.51
CA ILE A 59 -12.20 1.95 -6.14
C ILE A 59 -11.26 2.25 -7.32
N ASP A 60 -11.31 3.47 -7.85
CA ASP A 60 -10.30 3.96 -8.79
C ASP A 60 -9.15 4.64 -8.02
N MET A 61 -8.09 3.87 -7.75
CA MET A 61 -6.95 4.35 -6.95
C MET A 61 -6.29 5.61 -7.53
N LYS A 62 -6.40 5.85 -8.83
CA LYS A 62 -5.74 6.98 -9.50
C LYS A 62 -6.39 8.34 -9.17
N GLU A 63 -7.61 8.35 -8.65
CA GLU A 63 -8.31 9.59 -8.31
C GLU A 63 -7.68 10.29 -7.10
N THR A 64 -7.12 9.51 -6.17
CA THR A 64 -6.61 10.03 -4.89
C THR A 64 -5.16 9.63 -4.59
N GLN A 65 -4.56 8.78 -5.43
CA GLN A 65 -3.23 8.22 -5.22
C GLN A 65 -2.37 8.30 -6.48
N TYR A 66 -1.07 8.34 -6.26
CA TYR A 66 -0.03 8.31 -7.28
C TYR A 66 1.24 7.70 -6.68
N SER A 67 2.14 7.23 -7.54
CA SER A 67 3.44 6.71 -7.11
C SER A 67 4.31 7.83 -6.57
N LYS A 68 4.74 7.70 -5.30
CA LYS A 68 5.48 8.73 -4.57
C LYS A 68 6.53 8.14 -3.65
N THR A 69 7.58 8.92 -3.41
CA THR A 69 8.64 8.62 -2.45
C THR A 69 8.24 9.02 -1.03
N PHE A 70 8.97 8.50 -0.04
CA PHE A 70 8.66 8.71 1.38
C PHE A 70 8.63 10.19 1.81
N ASP A 71 9.42 11.07 1.18
CA ASP A 71 9.41 12.51 1.47
C ASP A 71 8.10 13.22 1.08
N LYS A 72 7.19 12.53 0.36
CA LYS A 72 5.88 13.05 -0.04
C LYS A 72 4.74 12.64 0.88
N ILE A 73 5.02 11.87 1.93
CA ILE A 73 4.01 11.48 2.93
C ILE A 73 4.35 12.11 4.29
N PRO A 74 3.36 12.36 5.15
CA PRO A 74 3.64 12.80 6.51
C PRO A 74 4.39 11.72 7.30
N ALA A 75 5.08 12.14 8.37
CA ALA A 75 5.71 11.21 9.29
C ALA A 75 4.67 10.22 9.86
N PRO A 76 4.84 8.90 9.65
CA PRO A 76 3.86 7.92 10.06
C PRO A 76 4.02 7.49 11.52
N ASP A 77 2.87 7.24 12.17
CA ASP A 77 2.80 6.65 13.51
C ASP A 77 2.97 5.12 13.47
N ILE A 78 2.67 4.49 12.34
CA ILE A 78 2.88 3.06 12.06
C ILE A 78 3.46 2.92 10.65
N ALA A 79 4.55 2.18 10.50
CA ALA A 79 5.17 1.91 9.21
C ALA A 79 5.23 0.40 8.94
N ILE A 80 4.70 -0.02 7.79
CA ILE A 80 4.60 -1.43 7.39
C ILE A 80 5.37 -1.65 6.10
N SER A 81 6.30 -2.60 6.12
CA SER A 81 6.99 -3.06 4.91
C SER A 81 6.13 -4.06 4.15
N MET A 82 6.09 -3.94 2.82
CA MET A 82 5.32 -4.84 1.95
C MET A 82 6.15 -6.01 1.40
N GLY A 83 7.20 -6.46 2.11
CA GLY A 83 8.08 -7.55 1.66
C GLY A 83 9.25 -7.10 0.78
N CYS A 84 9.87 -5.96 1.10
CA CYS A 84 11.11 -5.55 0.44
C CYS A 84 12.31 -6.10 1.24
N ASP A 85 12.71 -7.33 0.93
CA ASP A 85 13.69 -8.10 1.72
C ASP A 85 15.14 -7.59 1.63
N VAL A 86 15.41 -6.52 0.87
CA VAL A 86 16.75 -5.93 0.75
C VAL A 86 16.66 -4.43 0.53
N GLY A 87 17.29 -3.67 1.44
CA GLY A 87 17.63 -2.26 1.19
C GLY A 87 16.51 -1.25 1.38
N CYS A 88 15.46 -1.53 2.17
CA CYS A 88 14.52 -0.46 2.52
C CYS A 88 15.28 0.70 3.20
N PRO A 89 15.27 1.91 2.61
CA PRO A 89 15.93 3.07 3.16
C PRO A 89 15.32 3.41 4.50
N TYR A 90 16.13 3.99 5.39
CA TYR A 90 15.63 4.54 6.63
C TYR A 90 14.59 5.63 6.33
N ILE A 91 13.33 5.32 6.62
CA ILE A 91 12.17 6.22 6.44
C ILE A 91 11.96 7.13 7.66
N GLY A 92 13.03 7.49 8.37
CA GLY A 92 12.91 8.25 9.62
C GLY A 92 12.45 7.42 10.84
N ARG A 93 12.13 6.13 10.67
CA ARG A 93 11.80 5.19 11.75
C ARG A 93 12.02 3.73 11.34
N ALA A 94 11.99 2.83 12.32
CA ALA A 94 11.89 1.39 12.08
C ALA A 94 10.48 1.01 11.63
N PHE A 95 10.38 -0.11 10.89
CA PHE A 95 9.10 -0.74 10.56
C PHE A 95 8.52 -1.43 11.80
N ASP A 96 7.21 -1.29 11.97
CA ASP A 96 6.44 -1.97 13.01
C ASP A 96 6.10 -3.41 12.60
N ASP A 97 5.95 -3.66 11.29
CA ASP A 97 5.66 -4.97 10.74
C ASP A 97 6.20 -5.11 9.30
N ASN A 98 6.38 -6.36 8.85
CA ASN A 98 6.65 -6.72 7.46
C ASN A 98 5.65 -7.77 7.00
N TRP A 99 4.76 -7.37 6.09
CA TRP A 99 3.72 -8.27 5.59
C TRP A 99 4.21 -9.31 4.60
N GLY A 100 5.44 -9.18 4.06
CA GLY A 100 6.07 -10.24 3.27
C GLY A 100 5.27 -10.69 2.05
N LEU A 101 4.46 -9.80 1.47
CA LEU A 101 3.47 -10.17 0.44
C LEU A 101 4.16 -10.49 -0.88
N GLN A 102 3.72 -11.55 -1.56
CA GLN A 102 4.15 -11.87 -2.92
C GLN A 102 3.85 -10.70 -3.87
N ASP A 103 4.76 -10.40 -4.80
CA ASP A 103 4.51 -9.41 -5.85
C ASP A 103 3.61 -10.01 -6.95
N PRO A 104 2.38 -9.50 -7.14
CA PRO A 104 1.49 -10.01 -8.17
C PRO A 104 1.79 -9.41 -9.55
N THR A 105 2.75 -8.47 -9.68
CA THR A 105 3.02 -7.78 -10.95
C THR A 105 3.36 -8.76 -12.07
N GLY A 106 2.58 -8.74 -13.16
CA GLY A 106 2.76 -9.64 -14.31
C GLY A 106 2.23 -11.06 -14.11
N GLN A 107 1.59 -11.34 -12.98
CA GLN A 107 0.90 -12.60 -12.70
C GLN A 107 -0.57 -12.53 -13.12
N SER A 108 -1.29 -13.65 -12.94
CA SER A 108 -2.71 -13.74 -13.28
C SER A 108 -3.61 -12.98 -12.30
N ASP A 109 -4.85 -12.75 -12.71
CA ASP A 109 -5.87 -12.07 -11.89
C ASP A 109 -6.14 -12.82 -10.58
N GLU A 110 -6.04 -14.16 -10.57
CA GLU A 110 -6.19 -14.97 -9.36
C GLU A 110 -5.14 -14.61 -8.32
N VAL A 111 -3.87 -14.44 -8.72
CA VAL A 111 -2.79 -14.04 -7.81
C VAL A 111 -3.02 -12.63 -7.28
N PHE A 112 -3.54 -11.72 -8.11
CA PHE A 112 -3.94 -10.39 -7.64
C PHE A 112 -5.06 -10.48 -6.59
N ILE A 113 -6.09 -11.30 -6.83
CA ILE A 113 -7.21 -11.49 -5.90
C ILE A 113 -6.70 -12.02 -4.56
N GLU A 114 -5.80 -13.00 -4.58
CA GLU A 114 -5.20 -13.55 -3.35
C GLU A 114 -4.44 -12.49 -2.55
N VAL A 115 -3.57 -11.71 -3.22
CA VAL A 115 -2.81 -10.64 -2.56
C VAL A 115 -3.73 -9.54 -2.03
N ILE A 116 -4.76 -9.15 -2.78
CA ILE A 116 -5.75 -8.14 -2.37
C ILE A 116 -6.50 -8.60 -1.11
N LYS A 117 -6.97 -9.85 -1.09
CA LYS A 117 -7.66 -10.43 0.08
C LYS A 117 -6.75 -10.52 1.30
N GLU A 118 -5.49 -10.89 1.10
CA GLU A 118 -4.52 -10.91 2.20
C GLU A 118 -4.29 -9.50 2.77
N ILE A 119 -4.18 -8.48 1.91
CA ILE A 119 -4.08 -7.08 2.34
C ILE A 119 -5.34 -6.65 3.10
N GLU A 120 -6.53 -6.95 2.61
CA GLU A 120 -7.81 -6.67 3.28
C GLU A 120 -7.87 -7.31 4.68
N ASN A 121 -7.51 -8.58 4.79
CA ASN A 121 -7.47 -9.30 6.07
C ASN A 121 -6.53 -8.61 7.06
N ARG A 122 -5.33 -8.22 6.63
CA ARG A 122 -4.36 -7.55 7.50
C ARG A 122 -4.81 -6.15 7.92
N ILE A 123 -5.42 -5.39 7.01
CA ILE A 123 -6.00 -4.08 7.33
C ILE A 123 -7.09 -4.21 8.40
N SER A 124 -7.90 -5.26 8.33
CA SER A 124 -8.96 -5.53 9.31
C SER A 124 -8.42 -5.83 10.72
N GLN A 125 -7.14 -6.21 10.84
CA GLN A 125 -6.48 -6.52 12.11
C GLN A 125 -5.57 -5.40 12.65
N LEU A 126 -5.48 -4.25 11.97
CA LEU A 126 -4.67 -3.08 12.41
C LEU A 126 -5.20 -2.40 13.69
#